data_AF-A0A6N6V766-F1
#
_entry.id   AF-A0A6N6V766-F1
#
_cell.length_a   1.000
_cell.length_b   1.000
_cell.length_c   1.000
_cell.angle_alpha   90.00
_cell.angle_beta   90.00
_cell.angle_gamma   90.00
#
_symmetry.space_group_name_H-M   'P 1'
#
loop_
_entity.id
_entity.type
_entity.pdbx_description
1 polymer ?
#
loop_
_entity_poly.entity_id
_entity_poly.type
_entity_poly.pdbx_seq_one_letter_code
_entity_poly.pdbx_strand_id
1 'polypeptide(L)'
;MVLVVYCNRCDMPINYNLIQNCSSHRSKASNKKYNNTHLHRIHATRKSHRYRFRKPRKPLFLIVLLVMLMVITLVSWVYYFRYENSADKRIQAFSDTMRYKDKDQLSTLVTSNHQSLTDEEATAYFSLIQKMGGSDRYMKQIKSAIRHLDQSEATSQDINIDGVTILTINKKTQLYGYIKEFQFEIPQFRFILDAKDNGKLTYQLNDKKHEIRLVKGHIVSLEAVPLGEYKLKATKKVGNRTYDGDIILSLKQYGTMAKEDFSEKRFKVTTKNSYMFKKVELVLNDKHIGRVKDYITYGPYSGEEDLLVYGLGYIGNQSFKSNEVNVPSINSDESPVNVVLKFNESEVFNQTRNKDNHDMTKN
;
A
#
# COMPACT_ATOMS: atom_id res chain seq x y z
N MET A 1 1.47 37.17 -23.35
CA MET A 1 2.29 36.78 -24.51
C MET A 1 1.51 37.20 -25.75
N VAL A 2 1.92 38.28 -26.42
CA VAL A 2 1.19 38.88 -27.56
C VAL A 2 1.83 38.38 -28.86
N LEU A 3 1.02 37.76 -29.74
CA LEU A 3 1.46 37.28 -31.05
C LEU A 3 1.58 38.47 -32.01
N VAL A 4 2.80 38.73 -32.50
CA VAL A 4 3.08 39.73 -33.55
C VAL A 4 3.19 39.00 -34.89
N VAL A 5 2.37 39.41 -35.87
CA VAL A 5 2.36 38.83 -37.23
C VAL A 5 3.17 39.72 -38.16
N TYR A 6 4.07 39.12 -38.97
CA TYR A 6 4.98 39.83 -39.88
C TYR A 6 4.59 39.63 -41.36
N CYS A 7 4.93 40.60 -42.21
CA CYS A 7 4.64 40.54 -43.66
C CYS A 7 5.70 39.75 -44.44
N ASN A 8 5.29 38.67 -45.12
CA ASN A 8 6.15 37.73 -45.86
C ASN A 8 6.91 38.29 -47.09
N ARG A 9 6.90 39.60 -47.35
CA ARG A 9 7.69 40.22 -48.43
C ARG A 9 8.77 41.19 -47.95
N CYS A 10 8.70 41.66 -46.71
CA CYS A 10 9.57 42.72 -46.21
C CYS A 10 9.89 42.64 -44.70
N ASP A 11 9.49 41.57 -44.00
CA ASP A 11 9.88 41.27 -42.62
C ASP A 11 9.68 42.41 -41.60
N MET A 12 8.66 43.26 -41.81
CA MET A 12 8.20 44.24 -40.82
C MET A 12 6.90 43.80 -40.13
N PRO A 13 6.70 44.14 -38.83
CA PRO A 13 5.53 43.72 -38.07
C PRO A 13 4.27 44.45 -38.55
N ILE A 14 3.19 43.70 -38.79
CA ILE A 14 1.91 44.22 -39.25
C ILE A 14 1.12 44.72 -38.05
N ASN A 15 0.89 46.03 -37.97
CA ASN A 15 0.01 46.63 -36.97
C ASN A 15 -1.42 46.72 -37.53
N TYR A 16 -2.40 46.14 -36.85
CA TYR A 16 -3.75 45.86 -37.38
C TYR A 16 -4.65 47.10 -37.61
N ASN A 17 -4.13 48.32 -37.41
CA ASN A 17 -4.87 49.57 -37.55
C ASN A 17 -4.22 50.49 -38.58
N LEU A 18 -4.31 50.18 -39.88
CA LEU A 18 -4.19 51.14 -40.99
C LEU A 18 -4.43 50.41 -42.33
N ILE A 19 -5.70 50.19 -42.68
CA ILE A 19 -6.09 49.97 -44.07
C ILE A 19 -6.33 51.35 -44.67
N GLN A 20 -5.35 51.88 -45.42
CA GLN A 20 -5.60 52.84 -46.50
C GLN A 20 -4.34 53.05 -47.35
N ASN A 21 -4.51 52.80 -48.65
CA ASN A 21 -3.73 53.33 -49.77
C ASN A 21 -2.22 53.04 -49.83
N CYS A 22 -1.85 52.19 -50.78
CA CYS A 22 -0.72 52.51 -51.65
C CYS A 22 -1.04 52.09 -53.09
N SER A 23 -1.35 53.13 -53.86
CA SER A 23 -1.69 53.16 -55.27
C SER A 23 -0.48 52.92 -56.17
N SER A 24 -0.81 52.56 -57.40
CA SER A 24 0.02 52.49 -58.60
C SER A 24 1.14 53.52 -58.71
N HIS A 25 2.32 53.09 -59.17
CA HIS A 25 3.19 53.94 -59.99
C HIS A 25 3.82 53.17 -61.16
N ARG A 26 3.55 53.71 -62.35
CA ARG A 26 4.17 53.43 -63.65
C ARG A 26 5.55 54.08 -63.76
N SER A 27 6.27 53.67 -64.81
CA SER A 27 7.35 54.37 -65.56
C SER A 27 8.77 53.79 -65.32
N LYS A 28 9.69 53.66 -66.28
CA LYS A 28 9.84 54.25 -67.63
C LYS A 28 10.51 53.26 -68.60
N ALA A 29 10.17 53.43 -69.88
CA ALA A 29 10.90 52.92 -71.03
C ALA A 29 12.24 53.65 -71.22
N SER A 30 13.22 52.96 -71.81
CA SER A 30 14.37 53.58 -72.48
C SER A 30 14.47 53.04 -73.90
N ASN A 31 14.29 53.94 -74.87
CA ASN A 31 14.48 53.75 -76.30
C ASN A 31 15.98 53.82 -76.66
N LYS A 32 16.41 53.00 -77.62
CA LYS A 32 17.50 53.39 -78.53
C LYS A 32 17.19 52.87 -79.93
N LYS A 33 16.88 53.82 -80.82
CA LYS A 33 16.75 53.66 -82.28
C LYS A 33 18.15 53.51 -82.89
N TYR A 34 18.29 52.67 -83.91
CA TYR A 34 19.07 52.97 -85.13
C TYR A 34 18.50 52.16 -86.31
N ASN A 35 18.46 52.81 -87.47
CA ASN A 35 17.77 52.39 -88.69
C ASN A 35 18.64 51.54 -89.63
N ASN A 36 17.92 50.86 -90.53
CA ASN A 36 18.21 50.55 -91.93
C ASN A 36 18.82 49.19 -92.36
N THR A 37 17.98 48.49 -93.14
CA THR A 37 18.25 47.76 -94.40
C THR A 37 19.33 46.69 -94.40
N HIS A 38 18.93 45.44 -94.63
CA HIS A 38 19.10 44.74 -95.92
C HIS A 38 18.55 43.31 -95.82
N LEU A 39 17.89 42.87 -96.90
CA LEU A 39 17.63 41.47 -97.22
C LEU A 39 18.90 40.64 -96.99
N HIS A 40 18.77 39.45 -96.39
CA HIS A 40 19.19 38.19 -97.03
C HIS A 40 18.71 36.99 -96.20
N ARG A 41 18.03 36.07 -96.89
CA ARG A 41 17.70 34.72 -96.42
C ARG A 41 18.98 33.96 -96.12
N ILE A 42 19.11 33.43 -94.90
CA ILE A 42 19.89 32.22 -94.63
C ILE A 42 19.06 31.35 -93.68
N HIS A 43 18.48 30.28 -94.22
CA HIS A 43 17.92 29.20 -93.43
C HIS A 43 19.07 28.41 -92.79
N ALA A 44 19.45 28.78 -91.57
CA ALA A 44 20.23 27.94 -90.68
C ALA A 44 19.29 27.41 -89.59
N THR A 45 18.89 26.15 -89.70
CA THR A 45 18.12 25.42 -88.70
C THR A 45 18.97 25.18 -87.44
N ARG A 46 19.11 26.21 -86.61
CA ARG A 46 19.60 26.08 -85.23
C ARG A 46 18.50 25.47 -84.37
N LYS A 47 18.71 24.25 -83.89
CA LYS A 47 17.94 23.62 -82.80
C LYS A 47 17.98 24.53 -81.56
N SER A 48 16.94 25.34 -81.37
CA SER A 48 16.70 26.03 -80.10
C SER A 48 16.09 25.03 -79.12
N HIS A 49 16.88 24.55 -78.16
CA HIS A 49 16.35 23.90 -76.97
C HIS A 49 15.56 24.94 -76.16
N ARG A 50 14.23 24.98 -76.35
CA ARG A 50 13.33 25.63 -75.41
C ARG A 50 13.27 24.77 -74.15
N TYR A 51 14.03 25.14 -73.12
CA TYR A 51 13.76 24.67 -71.76
C TYR A 51 12.40 25.22 -71.34
N ARG A 52 11.35 24.42 -71.53
CA ARG A 52 10.07 24.62 -70.84
C ARG A 52 10.33 24.34 -69.37
N PHE A 53 10.33 25.37 -68.52
CA PHE A 53 10.13 25.16 -67.08
C PHE A 53 8.74 24.55 -66.89
N ARG A 54 8.68 23.21 -66.88
CA ARG A 54 7.49 22.45 -66.50
C ARG A 54 7.34 22.70 -65.00
N LYS A 55 6.31 23.46 -64.60
CA LYS A 55 5.91 23.63 -63.20
C LYS A 55 5.87 22.22 -62.58
N PRO A 56 6.65 21.91 -61.52
CA PRO A 56 6.56 20.59 -60.92
C PRO A 56 5.14 20.45 -60.42
N ARG A 57 4.36 19.55 -61.04
CA ARG A 57 3.15 19.03 -60.40
C ARG A 57 3.68 18.28 -59.19
N LYS A 58 3.80 18.97 -58.04
CA LYS A 58 3.98 18.30 -56.75
C LYS A 58 2.93 17.19 -56.73
N PRO A 59 3.29 15.93 -56.48
CA PRO A 59 2.32 14.85 -56.53
C PRO A 59 1.38 15.02 -55.34
N LEU A 60 0.34 15.84 -55.51
CA LEU A 60 -0.69 16.11 -54.53
C LEU A 60 -1.37 14.79 -54.12
N PHE A 61 -1.39 13.82 -55.05
CA PHE A 61 -1.75 12.43 -54.79
C PHE A 61 -0.85 11.72 -53.77
N LEU A 62 0.48 11.91 -53.77
CA LEU A 62 1.36 11.32 -52.75
C LEU A 62 1.11 11.93 -51.37
N ILE A 63 0.80 13.23 -51.30
CA ILE A 63 0.43 13.91 -50.06
C ILE A 63 -0.92 13.38 -49.56
N VAL A 64 -1.92 13.25 -50.45
CA VAL A 64 -3.25 12.69 -50.11
C VAL A 64 -3.15 11.23 -49.68
N LEU A 65 -2.36 10.41 -50.36
CA LEU A 65 -2.10 9.01 -49.98
C LEU A 65 -1.46 8.93 -48.59
N LEU A 66 -0.46 9.78 -48.31
CA LEU A 66 0.22 9.82 -47.02
C LEU A 66 -0.73 10.26 -45.89
N VAL A 67 -1.56 11.28 -46.14
CA VAL A 67 -2.61 11.71 -45.20
C VAL A 67 -3.62 10.60 -44.96
N MET A 68 -4.06 9.88 -46.00
CA MET A 68 -5.00 8.77 -45.88
C MET A 68 -4.42 7.61 -45.06
N LEU A 69 -3.15 7.25 -45.29
CA LEU A 69 -2.43 6.27 -44.48
C LEU A 69 -2.34 6.69 -43.00
N MET A 70 -2.01 7.96 -42.74
CA MET A 70 -1.96 8.51 -41.38
C MET A 70 -3.33 8.49 -40.69
N VAL A 71 -4.41 8.74 -41.42
CA VAL A 71 -5.78 8.64 -40.87
C VAL A 71 -6.12 7.19 -40.55
N ILE A 72 -5.78 6.23 -41.42
CA ILE A 72 -6.02 4.80 -41.15
C ILE A 72 -5.28 4.36 -39.88
N THR A 73 -4.00 4.70 -39.73
CA THR A 73 -3.23 4.32 -38.54
C THR A 73 -3.81 4.93 -37.27
N LEU A 74 -4.27 6.18 -37.32
CA LEU A 74 -4.90 6.86 -36.19
C LEU A 74 -6.24 6.21 -35.81
N VAL A 75 -7.09 5.89 -36.78
CA VAL A 75 -8.37 5.20 -36.54
C VAL A 75 -8.14 3.80 -35.97
N SER A 76 -7.19 3.03 -36.52
CA SER A 76 -6.81 1.73 -35.99
C SER A 76 -6.30 1.82 -34.55
N TRP A 77 -5.48 2.83 -34.23
CA TRP A 77 -4.99 3.05 -32.87
C TRP A 77 -6.10 3.39 -31.89
N VAL A 78 -7.04 4.27 -32.28
CA VAL A 78 -8.22 4.60 -31.47
C VAL A 78 -9.11 3.37 -31.23
N TYR A 79 -9.33 2.56 -32.27
CA TYR A 79 -10.12 1.33 -32.15
C TYR A 79 -9.45 0.31 -31.22
N TYR A 80 -8.14 0.10 -31.37
CA TYR A 80 -7.35 -0.76 -30.49
C TYR A 80 -7.43 -0.30 -29.03
N PHE A 81 -7.21 1.00 -28.78
CA PHE A 81 -7.27 1.54 -27.42
C PHE A 81 -8.68 1.43 -26.81
N ARG A 82 -9.73 1.58 -27.62
CA ARG A 82 -11.12 1.35 -27.17
C ARG A 82 -11.37 -0.12 -26.83
N TYR A 83 -10.88 -1.05 -27.66
CA TYR A 83 -11.05 -2.48 -27.43
C TYR A 83 -10.35 -2.94 -26.15
N GLU A 84 -9.09 -2.53 -25.97
CA GLU A 84 -8.29 -2.91 -24.80
C GLU A 84 -8.87 -2.35 -23.50
N ASN A 85 -9.44 -1.14 -23.55
CA ASN A 85 -10.07 -0.50 -22.40
C ASN A 85 -11.56 -0.83 -22.23
N SER A 86 -12.12 -1.70 -23.07
CA SER A 86 -13.54 -2.05 -23.00
C SER A 86 -13.90 -2.67 -21.64
N ALA A 87 -15.13 -2.41 -21.20
CA ALA A 87 -15.67 -2.95 -19.95
C ALA A 87 -15.46 -4.47 -19.84
N ASP A 88 -15.78 -5.21 -20.91
CA ASP A 88 -15.67 -6.67 -20.92
C ASP A 88 -14.22 -7.15 -20.78
N LYS A 89 -13.26 -6.50 -21.47
CA LYS A 89 -11.83 -6.82 -21.32
C LYS A 89 -11.31 -6.53 -19.92
N ARG A 90 -11.68 -5.38 -19.34
CA ARG A 90 -11.29 -4.99 -17.98
C ARG A 90 -11.89 -5.93 -16.92
N ILE A 91 -13.15 -6.33 -17.08
CA ILE A 91 -13.79 -7.34 -16.22
C ILE A 91 -13.07 -8.68 -16.34
N GLN A 92 -12.76 -9.12 -17.56
CA GLN A 92 -12.10 -10.41 -17.78
C GLN A 92 -10.69 -10.42 -17.19
N ALA A 93 -9.90 -9.38 -17.45
CA ALA A 93 -8.56 -9.25 -16.89
C ALA A 93 -8.59 -9.31 -15.36
N PHE A 94 -9.43 -8.48 -14.71
CA PHE A 94 -9.55 -8.50 -13.25
C PHE A 94 -10.05 -9.86 -12.72
N SER A 95 -11.01 -10.49 -13.40
CA SER A 95 -11.53 -11.81 -13.02
C SER A 95 -10.46 -12.90 -13.09
N ASP A 96 -9.65 -12.90 -14.14
CA ASP A 96 -8.58 -13.87 -14.33
C ASP A 96 -7.47 -13.64 -13.30
N THR A 97 -7.08 -12.38 -13.07
CA THR A 97 -6.15 -11.98 -12.00
C THR A 97 -6.62 -12.49 -10.63
N MET A 98 -7.91 -12.33 -10.29
CA MET A 98 -8.48 -12.80 -9.03
C MET A 98 -8.55 -14.33 -8.94
N ARG A 99 -8.85 -15.01 -10.05
CA ARG A 99 -8.96 -16.48 -10.10
C ARG A 99 -7.59 -17.15 -9.96
N TYR A 100 -6.59 -16.62 -10.64
CA TYR A 100 -5.24 -17.20 -10.66
C TYR A 100 -4.30 -16.60 -9.61
N LYS A 101 -4.78 -15.62 -8.82
CA LYS A 101 -3.99 -14.91 -7.81
C LYS A 101 -2.70 -14.31 -8.39
N ASP A 102 -2.82 -13.75 -9.59
CA ASP A 102 -1.70 -13.17 -10.34
C ASP A 102 -1.35 -11.79 -9.77
N LYS A 103 -0.25 -11.71 -9.01
CA LYS A 103 0.14 -10.48 -8.31
C LYS A 103 0.61 -9.39 -9.27
N ASP A 104 1.33 -9.78 -10.32
CA ASP A 104 1.89 -8.86 -11.32
C ASP A 104 0.77 -8.22 -12.15
N GLN A 105 -0.25 -9.00 -12.51
CA GLN A 105 -1.43 -8.43 -13.15
C GLN A 105 -2.24 -7.57 -12.19
N LEU A 106 -2.32 -7.93 -10.91
CA LEU A 106 -3.06 -7.10 -9.95
C LEU A 106 -2.40 -5.73 -9.76
N SER A 107 -1.08 -5.67 -9.62
CA SER A 107 -0.34 -4.42 -9.42
C SER A 107 -0.39 -3.47 -10.62
N THR A 108 -0.62 -4.02 -11.82
CA THR A 108 -0.79 -3.24 -13.06
C THR A 108 -2.24 -2.78 -13.28
N LEU A 109 -3.22 -3.58 -12.84
CA LEU A 109 -4.65 -3.26 -13.00
C LEU A 109 -5.19 -2.37 -11.88
N VAL A 110 -4.62 -2.49 -10.68
CA VAL A 110 -5.15 -1.91 -9.45
C VAL A 110 -4.12 -1.00 -8.82
N THR A 111 -4.61 0.15 -8.34
CA THR A 111 -3.82 1.13 -7.62
C THR A 111 -4.35 1.31 -6.20
N SER A 112 -3.53 1.86 -5.31
CA SER A 112 -3.97 2.40 -4.04
C SER A 112 -3.24 3.71 -3.81
N ASN A 113 -3.99 4.78 -3.54
CA ASN A 113 -3.43 6.14 -3.47
C ASN A 113 -2.57 6.49 -4.71
N HIS A 114 -3.09 6.18 -5.89
CA HIS A 114 -2.45 6.41 -7.19
C HIS A 114 -1.11 5.68 -7.43
N GLN A 115 -0.77 4.70 -6.60
CA GLN A 115 0.43 3.87 -6.76
C GLN A 115 0.04 2.41 -7.02
N SER A 116 0.85 1.72 -7.83
CA SER A 116 0.73 0.27 -8.00
C SER A 116 0.99 -0.43 -6.67
N LEU A 117 0.28 -1.53 -6.45
CA LEU A 117 0.46 -2.36 -5.26
C LEU A 117 1.83 -3.04 -5.29
N THR A 118 2.43 -3.23 -4.11
CA THR A 118 3.55 -4.16 -3.95
C THR A 118 3.07 -5.61 -3.94
N ASP A 119 3.99 -6.57 -4.06
CA ASP A 119 3.69 -8.00 -3.93
C ASP A 119 3.06 -8.34 -2.57
N GLU A 120 3.51 -7.68 -1.50
CA GLU A 120 3.00 -7.86 -0.14
C GLU A 120 1.55 -7.36 -0.04
N GLU A 121 1.26 -6.18 -0.57
CA GLU A 121 -0.08 -5.58 -0.60
C GLU A 121 -1.06 -6.38 -1.49
N ALA A 122 -0.61 -6.83 -2.66
CA ALA A 122 -1.40 -7.69 -3.54
C ALA A 122 -1.76 -9.02 -2.85
N THR A 123 -0.80 -9.62 -2.14
CA THR A 123 -1.02 -10.86 -1.38
C THR A 123 -2.01 -10.65 -0.24
N ALA A 124 -1.90 -9.53 0.47
CA ALA A 124 -2.82 -9.18 1.55
C ALA A 124 -4.24 -8.96 1.03
N TYR A 125 -4.40 -8.32 -0.12
CA TYR A 125 -5.70 -8.12 -0.74
C TYR A 125 -6.36 -9.43 -1.17
N PHE A 126 -5.62 -10.32 -1.84
CA PHE A 126 -6.15 -11.65 -2.18
C PHE A 126 -6.60 -12.44 -0.96
N SER A 127 -5.83 -12.38 0.13
CA SER A 127 -6.15 -13.04 1.40
C SER A 127 -7.46 -12.52 2.00
N LEU A 128 -7.68 -11.21 1.93
CA LEU A 128 -8.93 -10.57 2.35
C LEU A 128 -10.12 -11.02 1.50
N ILE A 129 -10.02 -10.96 0.16
CA ILE A 129 -11.10 -11.38 -0.74
C ILE A 129 -11.48 -12.84 -0.50
N GLN A 130 -10.50 -13.71 -0.27
CA GLN A 130 -10.74 -15.11 0.08
C GLN A 130 -11.51 -15.24 1.40
N LYS A 131 -11.14 -14.48 2.43
CA LYS A 131 -11.79 -14.46 3.74
C LYS A 131 -13.24 -13.95 3.70
N MET A 132 -13.54 -13.00 2.81
CA MET A 132 -14.87 -12.39 2.65
C MET A 132 -15.86 -13.20 1.79
N GLY A 133 -15.55 -14.47 1.48
CA GLY A 133 -16.44 -15.36 0.75
C GLY A 133 -16.02 -15.64 -0.70
N GLY A 134 -14.80 -15.30 -1.08
CA GLY A 134 -14.18 -15.70 -2.34
C GLY A 134 -14.47 -14.79 -3.53
N SER A 135 -13.75 -15.04 -4.63
CA SER A 135 -13.75 -14.19 -5.83
C SER A 135 -15.09 -14.15 -6.54
N ASP A 136 -15.88 -15.22 -6.56
CA ASP A 136 -17.13 -15.27 -7.33
C ASP A 136 -18.23 -14.31 -6.84
N ARG A 137 -18.41 -14.20 -5.51
CA ARG A 137 -19.37 -13.25 -4.89
C ARG A 137 -18.99 -11.82 -5.27
N TYR A 138 -17.69 -11.54 -5.20
CA TYR A 138 -17.11 -10.24 -5.49
C TYR A 138 -17.20 -9.87 -6.99
N MET A 139 -16.93 -10.84 -7.88
CA MET A 139 -16.93 -10.62 -9.33
C MET A 139 -18.30 -10.21 -9.87
N LYS A 140 -19.38 -10.73 -9.28
CA LYS A 140 -20.74 -10.32 -9.68
C LYS A 140 -20.98 -8.83 -9.43
N GLN A 141 -20.51 -8.31 -8.28
CA GLN A 141 -20.68 -6.89 -7.94
C GLN A 141 -19.84 -5.99 -8.84
N ILE A 142 -18.56 -6.33 -9.07
CA ILE A 142 -17.71 -5.57 -9.99
C ILE A 142 -18.29 -5.55 -11.40
N LYS A 143 -18.72 -6.71 -11.91
CA LYS A 143 -19.30 -6.82 -13.25
C LYS A 143 -20.54 -5.95 -13.40
N SER A 144 -21.39 -5.91 -12.37
CA SER A 144 -22.56 -5.05 -12.34
C SER A 144 -22.17 -3.56 -12.33
N ALA A 145 -21.23 -3.19 -11.46
CA ALA A 145 -20.77 -1.81 -11.33
C ALA A 145 -20.09 -1.27 -12.60
N ILE A 146 -19.23 -2.05 -13.25
CA ILE A 146 -18.58 -1.63 -14.50
C ILE A 146 -19.61 -1.43 -15.60
N ARG A 147 -20.59 -2.34 -15.74
CA ARG A 147 -21.67 -2.19 -16.73
C ARG A 147 -22.53 -0.96 -16.47
N HIS A 148 -22.86 -0.73 -15.20
CA HIS A 148 -23.60 0.45 -14.79
C HIS A 148 -22.81 1.74 -15.08
N LEU A 149 -21.51 1.78 -14.76
CA LEU A 149 -20.63 2.89 -15.10
C LEU A 149 -20.49 3.08 -16.60
N ASP A 150 -20.41 2.01 -17.38
CA ASP A 150 -20.32 2.09 -18.84
C ASP A 150 -21.58 2.71 -19.45
N GLN A 151 -22.76 2.40 -18.90
CA GLN A 151 -24.05 2.86 -19.43
C GLN A 151 -24.53 4.21 -18.88
N SER A 152 -23.91 4.72 -17.81
CA SER A 152 -24.32 5.95 -17.13
C SER A 152 -23.32 7.09 -17.32
N GLU A 153 -23.67 8.29 -16.84
CA GLU A 153 -22.76 9.44 -16.76
C GLU A 153 -21.85 9.39 -15.51
N ALA A 154 -22.13 8.49 -14.56
CA ALA A 154 -21.37 8.38 -13.32
C ALA A 154 -19.87 8.11 -13.59
N THR A 155 -19.00 8.82 -12.89
CA THR A 155 -17.54 8.73 -13.07
C THR A 155 -16.87 7.75 -12.12
N SER A 156 -17.56 7.31 -11.06
CA SER A 156 -17.03 6.34 -10.11
C SER A 156 -18.14 5.52 -9.47
N GLN A 157 -17.79 4.33 -8.98
CA GLN A 157 -18.67 3.48 -8.19
C GLN A 157 -17.88 2.66 -7.17
N ASP A 158 -18.35 2.70 -5.93
CA ASP A 158 -17.78 1.94 -4.82
C ASP A 158 -18.37 0.52 -4.78
N ILE A 159 -17.51 -0.45 -4.49
CA ILE A 159 -17.89 -1.84 -4.23
C ILE A 159 -17.82 -2.07 -2.73
N ASN A 160 -18.99 -2.31 -2.13
CA ASN A 160 -19.11 -2.54 -0.70
C ASN A 160 -19.44 -4.01 -0.41
N ILE A 161 -18.65 -4.63 0.47
CA ILE A 161 -18.95 -5.95 1.03
C ILE A 161 -19.10 -5.81 2.54
N ASP A 162 -20.23 -6.29 3.05
CA ASP A 162 -20.56 -6.33 4.47
C ASP A 162 -20.35 -4.99 5.21
N GLY A 163 -20.61 -3.88 4.50
CA GLY A 163 -20.51 -2.50 5.02
C GLY A 163 -19.16 -1.81 4.82
N VAL A 164 -18.17 -2.48 4.21
CA VAL A 164 -16.84 -1.95 3.96
C VAL A 164 -16.62 -1.74 2.46
N THR A 165 -16.10 -0.58 2.07
CA THR A 165 -15.64 -0.33 0.70
C THR A 165 -14.36 -1.07 0.44
N ILE A 166 -14.41 -2.01 -0.50
CA ILE A 166 -13.28 -2.90 -0.80
C ILE A 166 -12.54 -2.56 -2.10
N LEU A 167 -13.18 -1.74 -2.93
CA LEU A 167 -12.68 -1.31 -4.23
C LEU A 167 -13.54 -0.14 -4.72
N THR A 168 -12.90 0.83 -5.32
CA THR A 168 -13.52 1.92 -6.07
C THR A 168 -13.19 1.75 -7.55
N ILE A 169 -14.20 1.85 -8.41
CA ILE A 169 -14.02 1.77 -9.86
C ILE A 169 -14.21 3.16 -10.43
N ASN A 170 -13.15 3.73 -11.01
CA ASN A 170 -13.15 5.04 -11.63
C ASN A 170 -13.25 4.90 -13.16
N LYS A 171 -14.16 5.64 -13.78
CA LYS A 171 -14.35 5.73 -15.22
C LYS A 171 -13.80 7.07 -15.72
N LYS A 172 -12.77 7.00 -16.57
CA LYS A 172 -12.22 8.14 -17.28
C LYS A 172 -12.68 8.13 -18.73
N THR A 173 -13.26 9.23 -19.19
CA THR A 173 -13.69 9.40 -20.58
C THR A 173 -12.68 10.25 -21.35
N GLN A 174 -12.40 9.85 -22.59
CA GLN A 174 -11.52 10.57 -23.51
C GLN A 174 -12.16 10.63 -24.90
N LEU A 175 -11.64 11.51 -25.78
CA LEU A 175 -12.13 11.68 -27.16
C LEU A 175 -13.67 11.83 -27.21
N TYR A 176 -14.19 12.83 -26.51
CA TYR A 176 -15.63 13.14 -26.43
C TYR A 176 -16.51 11.95 -25.97
N GLY A 177 -15.96 11.07 -25.12
CA GLY A 177 -16.68 9.91 -24.57
C GLY A 177 -16.61 8.64 -25.41
N TYR A 178 -15.90 8.66 -26.55
CA TYR A 178 -15.72 7.48 -27.39
C TYR A 178 -14.80 6.44 -26.75
N ILE A 179 -13.86 6.89 -25.92
CA ILE A 179 -12.96 6.03 -25.17
C ILE A 179 -13.31 6.13 -23.69
N LYS A 180 -13.54 4.97 -23.07
CA LYS A 180 -13.78 4.83 -21.64
C LYS A 180 -12.70 3.92 -21.10
N GLU A 181 -12.05 4.38 -20.04
CA GLU A 181 -11.02 3.64 -19.32
C GLU A 181 -11.52 3.41 -17.90
N PHE A 182 -11.40 2.17 -17.42
CA PHE A 182 -11.79 1.78 -16.07
C PHE A 182 -10.54 1.52 -15.23
N GLN A 183 -10.43 2.24 -14.13
CA GLN A 183 -9.33 2.15 -13.18
C GLN A 183 -9.84 1.62 -11.86
N PHE A 184 -9.08 0.71 -11.26
CA PHE A 184 -9.42 0.04 -10.02
C PHE A 184 -8.58 0.64 -8.90
N GLU A 185 -9.23 1.09 -7.83
CA GLU A 185 -8.57 1.70 -6.70
C GLU A 185 -8.95 1.00 -5.39
N ILE A 186 -7.96 0.50 -4.66
CA ILE A 186 -8.15 -0.07 -3.33
C ILE A 186 -7.99 1.04 -2.29
N PRO A 187 -8.98 1.27 -1.41
CA PRO A 187 -8.86 2.25 -0.34
C PRO A 187 -7.77 1.88 0.68
N GLN A 188 -7.16 2.90 1.29
CA GLN A 188 -6.18 2.72 2.36
C GLN A 188 -6.84 2.84 3.74
N PHE A 189 -6.35 2.04 4.68
CA PHE A 189 -6.81 2.05 6.07
C PHE A 189 -5.63 2.23 7.01
N ARG A 190 -5.84 3.05 8.04
CA ARG A 190 -4.94 3.13 9.19
C ARG A 190 -5.39 2.14 10.24
N PHE A 191 -4.46 1.26 10.61
CA PHE A 191 -4.68 0.36 11.72
C PHE A 191 -4.25 1.00 13.03
N ILE A 192 -4.98 0.69 14.10
CA ILE A 192 -4.68 1.13 15.45
C ILE A 192 -4.29 -0.06 16.32
N LEU A 193 -3.30 0.12 17.17
CA LEU A 193 -2.82 -0.87 18.12
C LEU A 193 -3.02 -0.35 19.54
N ASP A 194 -3.61 -1.16 20.41
CA ASP A 194 -3.66 -0.88 21.85
C ASP A 194 -2.37 -1.40 22.50
N ALA A 195 -1.52 -0.48 22.96
CA ALA A 195 -0.22 -0.81 23.49
C ALA A 195 -0.34 -1.40 24.91
N LYS A 196 0.06 -2.67 25.09
CA LYS A 196 0.00 -3.36 26.39
C LYS A 196 1.20 -3.07 27.29
N ASP A 197 2.30 -2.59 26.72
CA ASP A 197 3.55 -2.31 27.42
C ASP A 197 4.16 -0.97 26.98
N ASN A 198 5.06 -0.45 27.81
CA ASN A 198 5.93 0.64 27.42
C ASN A 198 7.13 0.08 26.67
N GLY A 199 7.44 0.63 25.49
CA GLY A 199 8.51 0.08 24.69
C GLY A 199 8.58 0.64 23.28
N LYS A 200 9.07 -0.20 22.37
CA LYS A 200 9.22 0.11 20.96
C LYS A 200 8.80 -1.09 20.12
N LEU A 201 7.94 -0.87 19.15
CA LEU A 201 7.56 -1.83 18.13
C LEU A 201 8.28 -1.47 16.84
N THR A 202 8.88 -2.46 16.19
CA THR A 202 9.44 -2.33 14.83
C THR A 202 8.78 -3.38 13.95
N TYR A 203 8.25 -3.02 12.80
CA TYR A 203 7.70 -3.98 11.84
C TYR A 203 8.20 -3.69 10.43
N GLN A 204 8.20 -4.72 9.57
CA GLN A 204 8.57 -4.59 8.16
C GLN A 204 7.32 -4.57 7.29
N LEU A 205 7.24 -3.60 6.39
CA LEU A 205 6.20 -3.47 5.36
C LEU A 205 6.87 -2.96 4.08
N ASN A 206 6.62 -3.60 2.94
CA ASN A 206 7.18 -3.22 1.65
C ASN A 206 8.71 -3.07 1.70
N ASP A 207 9.38 -4.00 2.39
CA ASP A 207 10.82 -4.01 2.68
C ASP A 207 11.36 -2.80 3.47
N LYS A 208 10.48 -1.96 4.00
CA LYS A 208 10.83 -0.84 4.86
C LYS A 208 10.54 -1.18 6.31
N LYS A 209 11.43 -0.74 7.20
CA LYS A 209 11.25 -0.87 8.65
C LYS A 209 10.52 0.36 9.17
N HIS A 210 9.44 0.12 9.89
CA HIS A 210 8.64 1.14 10.55
C HIS A 210 8.81 0.99 12.05
N GLU A 211 8.99 2.10 12.75
CA GLU A 211 9.25 2.13 14.18
C GLU A 211 8.19 2.97 14.90
N ILE A 212 7.64 2.42 15.98
CA ILE A 212 6.61 3.06 16.78
C ILE A 212 6.97 2.94 18.25
N ARG A 213 6.84 4.04 18.98
CA ARG A 213 6.93 4.06 20.43
C ARG A 213 5.62 3.57 21.04
N LEU A 214 5.72 2.57 21.91
CA LEU A 214 4.60 2.03 22.67
C LEU A 214 4.52 2.70 24.04
N VAL A 215 3.33 3.15 24.42
CA VAL A 215 3.02 3.64 25.77
C VAL A 215 1.83 2.84 26.27
N LYS A 216 2.01 2.14 27.39
CA LYS A 216 1.02 1.23 27.95
C LYS A 216 -0.33 1.92 28.17
N GLY A 217 -1.41 1.32 27.68
CA GLY A 217 -2.78 1.82 27.77
C GLY A 217 -3.13 2.93 26.78
N HIS A 218 -2.22 3.26 25.86
CA HIS A 218 -2.48 4.20 24.78
C HIS A 218 -2.66 3.49 23.44
N ILE A 219 -3.56 4.04 22.64
CA ILE A 219 -3.74 3.65 21.25
C ILE A 219 -2.65 4.32 20.42
N VAL A 220 -1.96 3.54 19.60
CA VAL A 220 -0.98 4.02 18.61
C VAL A 220 -1.51 3.73 17.20
N SER A 221 -1.33 4.68 16.28
CA SER A 221 -1.66 4.47 14.87
C SER A 221 -0.46 3.87 14.14
N LEU A 222 -0.72 2.85 13.34
CA LEU A 222 0.21 2.32 12.36
C LEU A 222 0.12 3.14 11.05
N GLU A 223 1.03 2.87 10.12
CA GLU A 223 1.00 3.44 8.78
C GLU A 223 -0.27 3.03 8.02
N ALA A 224 -0.74 3.91 7.13
CA ALA A 224 -1.87 3.59 6.26
C ALA A 224 -1.41 2.59 5.20
N VAL A 225 -2.17 1.52 5.03
CA VAL A 225 -1.87 0.47 4.04
C VAL A 225 -3.09 0.24 3.15
N PRO A 226 -2.91 -0.22 1.90
CA PRO A 226 -4.03 -0.69 1.09
C PRO A 226 -4.84 -1.73 1.86
N LEU A 227 -6.15 -1.73 1.70
CA LEU A 227 -7.03 -2.71 2.32
C LEU A 227 -6.54 -4.14 2.06
N GLY A 228 -6.39 -4.95 3.11
CA GLY A 228 -5.89 -6.32 3.00
C GLY A 228 -5.78 -7.01 4.36
N GLU A 229 -5.47 -8.30 4.34
CA GLU A 229 -5.09 -9.09 5.52
C GLU A 229 -3.57 -9.26 5.55
N TYR A 230 -2.88 -8.58 6.47
CA TYR A 230 -1.43 -8.60 6.59
C TYR A 230 -0.98 -9.37 7.82
N LYS A 231 0.12 -10.11 7.66
CA LYS A 231 0.91 -10.66 8.77
C LYS A 231 2.35 -10.16 8.60
N LEU A 232 2.66 -9.08 9.29
CA LEU A 232 3.92 -8.34 9.15
C LEU A 232 4.92 -8.81 10.19
N LYS A 233 6.11 -9.20 9.75
CA LYS A 233 7.20 -9.54 10.68
C LYS A 233 7.53 -8.35 11.56
N ALA A 234 7.63 -8.59 12.86
CA ALA A 234 7.81 -7.54 13.83
C ALA A 234 8.73 -7.97 14.98
N THR A 235 9.32 -6.95 15.60
CA THR A 235 10.15 -7.05 16.79
C THR A 235 9.66 -6.04 17.80
N LYS A 236 9.33 -6.49 19.02
CA LYS A 236 8.94 -5.64 20.13
C LYS A 236 10.07 -5.57 21.15
N LYS A 237 10.38 -4.38 21.65
CA LYS A 237 11.37 -4.15 22.71
C LYS A 237 10.68 -3.59 23.94
N VAL A 238 10.77 -4.30 25.07
CA VAL A 238 10.23 -3.89 26.37
C VAL A 238 11.37 -3.92 27.39
N GLY A 239 11.75 -2.75 27.89
CA GLY A 239 12.96 -2.60 28.71
C GLY A 239 14.22 -3.07 27.96
N ASN A 240 14.92 -4.06 28.53
CA ASN A 240 16.15 -4.63 27.95
C ASN A 240 15.91 -5.89 27.12
N ARG A 241 14.65 -6.30 26.94
CA ARG A 241 14.30 -7.53 26.20
C ARG A 241 13.68 -7.21 24.85
N THR A 242 13.93 -8.12 23.91
CA THR A 242 13.47 -8.06 22.54
C THR A 242 12.69 -9.35 22.25
N TYR A 243 11.56 -9.21 21.58
CA TYR A 243 10.64 -10.30 21.25
C TYR A 243 10.38 -10.24 19.75
N ASP A 244 10.68 -11.32 19.06
CA ASP A 244 10.35 -11.47 17.65
C ASP A 244 8.97 -12.14 17.51
N GLY A 245 8.24 -11.76 16.47
CA GLY A 245 6.90 -12.23 16.22
C GLY A 245 6.30 -11.48 15.04
N ASP A 246 4.99 -11.29 15.06
CA ASP A 246 4.28 -10.63 13.98
C ASP A 246 3.27 -9.60 14.49
N ILE A 247 2.94 -8.63 13.64
CA ILE A 247 1.76 -7.77 13.78
C ILE A 247 0.76 -8.18 12.71
N ILE A 248 -0.45 -8.51 13.15
CA ILE A 248 -1.54 -8.91 12.26
C ILE A 248 -2.44 -7.69 12.02
N LEU A 249 -2.55 -7.28 10.76
CA LEU A 249 -3.50 -6.26 10.31
C LEU A 249 -4.66 -6.96 9.62
N SER A 250 -5.76 -7.15 10.36
CA SER A 250 -6.95 -7.81 9.83
C SER A 250 -8.14 -6.87 9.93
N LEU A 251 -8.93 -6.76 8.86
CA LEU A 251 -10.21 -6.08 8.98
C LEU A 251 -11.19 -6.97 9.75
N LYS A 252 -11.75 -6.41 10.81
CA LYS A 252 -13.01 -6.88 11.36
C LYS A 252 -14.12 -6.01 10.79
N GLN A 253 -15.33 -6.57 10.70
CA GLN A 253 -16.54 -5.94 10.17
C GLN A 253 -16.78 -4.50 10.71
N TYR A 254 -16.20 -4.13 11.86
CA TYR A 254 -16.33 -2.82 12.48
C TYR A 254 -15.03 -2.20 13.01
N GLY A 255 -13.84 -2.60 12.52
CA GLY A 255 -12.61 -1.96 13.00
C GLY A 255 -11.30 -2.34 12.32
N THR A 256 -10.37 -1.39 12.38
CA THR A 256 -8.98 -1.47 11.91
C THR A 256 -8.02 -1.75 13.08
N MET A 257 -8.35 -2.70 13.95
CA MET A 257 -7.50 -3.02 15.10
C MET A 257 -6.40 -3.99 14.69
N ALA A 258 -5.15 -3.58 14.85
CA ALA A 258 -3.99 -4.44 14.74
C ALA A 258 -3.86 -5.32 15.98
N LYS A 259 -3.30 -6.52 15.78
CA LYS A 259 -3.04 -7.48 16.85
C LYS A 259 -1.56 -7.79 16.95
N GLU A 260 -1.11 -7.93 18.19
CA GLU A 260 0.22 -8.43 18.51
C GLU A 260 0.20 -9.96 18.51
N ASP A 261 1.07 -10.59 17.72
CA ASP A 261 1.28 -12.04 17.64
C ASP A 261 2.73 -12.36 18.04
N PHE A 262 3.08 -12.04 19.29
CA PHE A 262 4.37 -12.42 19.89
C PHE A 262 4.16 -13.57 20.87
N SER A 263 5.10 -14.52 20.84
CA SER A 263 5.22 -15.59 21.82
C SER A 263 5.79 -15.03 23.12
N GLU A 264 4.95 -14.91 24.15
CA GLU A 264 5.31 -14.26 25.40
C GLU A 264 4.81 -15.05 26.61
N LYS A 265 5.52 -14.94 27.72
CA LYS A 265 5.06 -15.43 29.03
C LYS A 265 4.54 -14.27 29.86
N ARG A 266 3.24 -14.30 30.17
CA ARG A 266 2.60 -13.40 31.15
C ARG A 266 1.83 -14.23 32.16
N PHE A 267 1.97 -13.91 33.43
CA PHE A 267 1.32 -14.68 34.48
C PHE A 267 0.91 -13.83 35.67
N LYS A 268 -0.07 -14.33 36.41
CA LYS A 268 -0.42 -13.89 37.76
C LYS A 268 -0.04 -15.00 38.73
N VAL A 269 0.25 -14.63 39.97
CA VAL A 269 0.64 -15.59 41.01
C VAL A 269 -0.51 -15.74 42.00
N THR A 270 -0.82 -16.99 42.34
CA THR A 270 -1.69 -17.35 43.46
C THR A 270 -0.91 -18.26 44.39
N THR A 271 -0.82 -17.90 45.68
CA THR A 271 -0.14 -18.76 46.67
C THR A 271 -1.15 -19.63 47.42
N LYS A 272 -0.83 -20.90 47.62
CA LYS A 272 -1.54 -21.83 48.50
C LYS A 272 -0.69 -22.15 49.72
N ASN A 273 -1.33 -22.23 50.89
CA ASN A 273 -0.69 -22.52 52.17
C ASN A 273 0.35 -21.46 52.58
N SER A 274 0.21 -20.24 52.10
CA SER A 274 1.11 -19.12 52.42
C SER A 274 0.78 -18.44 53.74
N TYR A 275 -0.37 -18.75 54.36
CA TYR A 275 -0.78 -18.21 55.67
C TYR A 275 0.22 -18.51 56.80
N MET A 276 1.09 -19.52 56.61
CA MET A 276 2.19 -19.84 57.52
C MET A 276 3.32 -18.80 57.52
N PHE A 277 3.39 -17.92 56.52
CA PHE A 277 4.46 -16.95 56.36
C PHE A 277 3.92 -15.52 56.43
N LYS A 278 4.67 -14.62 57.09
CA LYS A 278 4.33 -13.18 57.09
C LYS A 278 4.47 -12.55 55.70
N LYS A 279 5.41 -13.07 54.90
CA LYS A 279 5.69 -12.64 53.53
C LYS A 279 6.14 -13.83 52.69
N VAL A 280 5.80 -13.77 51.40
CA VAL A 280 6.32 -14.68 50.37
C VAL A 280 7.07 -13.84 49.35
N GLU A 281 8.33 -14.21 49.09
CA GLU A 281 9.14 -13.63 48.02
C GLU A 281 9.00 -14.46 46.74
N LEU A 282 8.86 -13.79 45.61
CA LEU A 282 8.81 -14.39 44.29
C LEU A 282 10.22 -14.50 43.72
N VAL A 283 10.56 -15.69 43.23
CA VAL A 283 11.81 -15.96 42.55
C VAL A 283 11.52 -16.44 41.13
N LEU A 284 12.23 -15.87 40.16
CA LEU A 284 12.16 -16.24 38.75
C LEU A 284 13.56 -16.61 38.28
N ASN A 285 13.77 -17.84 37.80
CA ASN A 285 15.08 -18.37 37.39
C ASN A 285 16.19 -17.98 38.40
N ASP A 286 15.96 -18.31 39.66
CA ASP A 286 16.85 -18.05 40.81
C ASP A 286 17.15 -16.57 41.12
N LYS A 287 16.46 -15.64 40.47
CA LYS A 287 16.54 -14.20 40.77
C LYS A 287 15.36 -13.76 41.63
N HIS A 288 15.66 -13.17 42.79
CA HIS A 288 14.65 -12.55 43.65
C HIS A 288 14.02 -11.34 42.95
N ILE A 289 12.69 -11.36 42.80
CA ILE A 289 11.91 -10.27 42.18
C ILE A 289 11.24 -9.39 43.24
N GLY A 290 11.17 -9.87 44.48
CA GLY A 290 10.58 -9.18 45.62
C GLY A 290 9.32 -9.88 46.12
N ARG A 291 8.53 -9.20 46.96
CA ARG A 291 7.33 -9.78 47.56
C ARG A 291 6.28 -10.12 46.49
N VAL A 292 5.66 -11.30 46.61
CA VAL A 292 4.47 -11.65 45.83
C VAL A 292 3.39 -10.61 46.09
N LYS A 293 2.89 -10.00 45.00
CA LYS A 293 1.76 -9.08 45.02
C LYS A 293 0.58 -9.72 44.32
N ASP A 294 -0.56 -9.73 44.99
CA ASP A 294 -1.80 -10.24 44.43
C ASP A 294 -2.28 -9.35 43.28
N TYR A 295 -2.98 -9.95 42.32
CA TYR A 295 -3.62 -9.28 41.17
C TYR A 295 -2.69 -8.53 40.19
N ILE A 296 -1.37 -8.61 40.36
CA ILE A 296 -0.40 -8.07 39.40
C ILE A 296 -0.08 -9.10 38.32
N THR A 297 -0.08 -8.65 37.07
CA THR A 297 0.46 -9.40 35.94
C THR A 297 1.96 -9.18 35.86
N TYR A 298 2.74 -10.26 35.91
CA TYR A 298 4.18 -10.29 35.68
C TYR A 298 4.44 -10.56 34.19
N GLY A 299 5.45 -9.88 33.64
CA GLY A 299 5.86 -9.99 32.24
C GLY A 299 5.80 -8.65 31.50
N PRO A 300 6.02 -8.67 30.17
CA PRO A 300 6.29 -9.87 29.36
C PRO A 300 7.67 -10.50 29.61
N TYR A 301 7.75 -11.82 29.46
CA TYR A 301 9.00 -12.60 29.38
C TYR A 301 9.03 -13.39 28.07
N SER A 302 10.22 -13.82 27.63
CA SER A 302 10.36 -14.53 26.34
C SER A 302 9.52 -15.81 26.35
N GLY A 303 8.78 -16.06 25.28
CA GLY A 303 8.05 -17.31 25.08
C GLY A 303 8.96 -18.52 24.87
N GLU A 304 10.18 -18.28 24.38
CA GLU A 304 11.13 -19.34 23.97
C GLU A 304 11.99 -19.86 25.14
N GLU A 305 12.22 -19.02 26.15
CA GLU A 305 13.06 -19.35 27.31
C GLU A 305 12.24 -19.98 28.44
N ASP A 306 12.81 -20.96 29.14
CA ASP A 306 12.21 -21.48 30.37
C ASP A 306 12.10 -20.39 31.43
N LEU A 307 10.95 -20.38 32.11
CA LEU A 307 10.66 -19.42 33.17
C LEU A 307 10.15 -20.17 34.38
N LEU A 308 11.09 -20.61 35.21
CA LEU A 308 10.82 -21.29 36.47
C LEU A 308 10.44 -20.26 37.53
N VAL A 309 9.28 -20.47 38.13
CA VAL A 309 8.70 -19.61 39.16
C VAL A 309 8.51 -20.41 40.43
N TYR A 310 8.99 -19.86 41.55
CA TYR A 310 8.70 -20.38 42.87
C TYR A 310 8.64 -19.27 43.92
N GLY A 311 8.04 -19.60 45.06
CA GLY A 311 7.92 -18.73 46.21
C GLY A 311 8.85 -19.16 47.33
N LEU A 312 9.42 -18.17 48.03
CA LEU A 312 10.16 -18.37 49.28
C LEU A 312 9.37 -17.75 50.44
N GLY A 313 8.90 -18.60 51.35
CA GLY A 313 8.31 -18.22 52.62
C GLY A 313 9.35 -18.29 53.74
N TYR A 314 9.25 -17.44 54.75
CA TYR A 314 10.23 -17.39 55.84
C TYR A 314 9.57 -17.54 57.22
N ILE A 315 10.17 -18.39 58.06
CA ILE A 315 9.87 -18.51 59.50
C ILE A 315 11.20 -18.33 60.25
N GLY A 316 11.33 -17.22 60.97
CA GLY A 316 12.62 -16.81 61.52
C GLY A 316 13.66 -16.62 60.40
N ASN A 317 14.83 -17.22 60.56
CA ASN A 317 15.91 -17.18 59.55
C ASN A 317 15.83 -18.33 58.53
N GLN A 318 14.78 -19.13 58.54
CA GLN A 318 14.64 -20.30 57.69
C GLN A 318 13.70 -20.03 56.52
N SER A 319 14.15 -20.38 55.31
CA SER A 319 13.37 -20.28 54.08
C SER A 319 12.75 -21.62 53.71
N PHE A 320 11.49 -21.59 53.26
CA PHE A 320 10.75 -22.72 52.72
C PHE A 320 10.38 -22.42 51.27
N LYS A 321 10.62 -23.38 50.39
CA LYS A 321 10.38 -23.26 48.96
C LYS A 321 9.01 -23.85 48.59
N SER A 322 8.27 -23.19 47.72
CA SER A 322 7.07 -23.80 47.11
C SER A 322 7.44 -24.83 46.05
N ASN A 323 6.44 -25.48 45.43
CA ASN A 323 6.68 -26.13 44.15
C ASN A 323 7.20 -25.12 43.11
N GLU A 324 7.99 -25.62 42.17
CA GLU A 324 8.41 -24.88 40.97
C GLU A 324 7.37 -25.05 39.87
N VAL A 325 7.17 -24.00 39.08
CA VAL A 325 6.28 -24.01 37.91
C VAL A 325 7.01 -23.36 36.76
N ASN A 326 7.15 -24.07 35.64
CA ASN A 326 7.56 -23.45 34.38
C ASN A 326 6.35 -22.76 33.75
N VAL A 327 6.42 -21.45 33.50
CA VAL A 327 5.30 -20.70 32.90
C VAL A 327 5.21 -21.07 31.41
N PRO A 328 4.03 -21.49 30.92
CA PRO A 328 3.83 -21.72 29.50
C PRO A 328 3.78 -20.40 28.73
N SER A 329 4.24 -20.43 27.48
CA SER A 329 4.07 -19.29 26.56
C SER A 329 2.61 -19.15 26.15
N ILE A 330 2.18 -17.91 25.93
CA ILE A 330 0.86 -17.52 25.43
C ILE A 330 1.01 -16.52 24.29
N ASN A 331 -0.05 -16.33 23.52
CA ASN A 331 -0.10 -15.21 22.58
C ASN A 331 -0.25 -13.88 23.35
N SER A 332 0.28 -12.79 22.81
CA SER A 332 0.17 -11.45 23.41
C SER A 332 -1.27 -11.00 23.67
N ASP A 333 -2.23 -11.46 22.86
CA ASP A 333 -3.68 -11.19 23.00
C ASP A 333 -4.39 -12.06 24.04
N GLU A 334 -3.74 -13.07 24.59
CA GLU A 334 -4.34 -13.98 25.55
C GLU A 334 -4.27 -13.46 26.99
N SER A 335 -5.15 -14.02 27.83
CA SER A 335 -5.15 -13.68 29.26
C SER A 335 -3.90 -14.26 29.95
N PRO A 336 -3.32 -13.54 30.93
CA PRO A 336 -2.18 -14.05 31.69
C PRO A 336 -2.49 -15.40 32.36
N VAL A 337 -1.51 -16.30 32.34
CA VAL A 337 -1.59 -17.62 32.98
C VAL A 337 -1.65 -17.46 34.50
N ASN A 338 -2.48 -18.25 35.19
CA ASN A 338 -2.46 -18.28 36.65
C ASN A 338 -1.45 -19.34 37.14
N VAL A 339 -0.37 -18.89 37.78
CA VAL A 339 0.67 -19.75 38.38
C VAL A 339 0.33 -19.97 39.85
N VAL A 340 0.14 -21.23 40.24
CA VAL A 340 -0.18 -21.61 41.62
C VAL A 340 1.07 -22.11 42.34
N LEU A 341 1.49 -21.39 43.37
CA LEU A 341 2.64 -21.71 44.21
C LEU A 341 2.16 -22.29 45.54
N LYS A 342 2.37 -23.59 45.75
CA LYS A 342 1.93 -24.34 46.92
C LYS A 342 3.12 -24.66 47.82
N PHE A 343 2.99 -24.30 49.10
CA PHE A 343 3.95 -24.69 50.14
C PHE A 343 3.56 -26.03 50.77
N ASN A 344 4.57 -26.84 51.08
CA ASN A 344 4.40 -28.11 51.77
C ASN A 344 4.20 -27.88 53.28
N GLU A 345 2.96 -27.94 53.74
CA GLU A 345 2.65 -27.63 55.15
C GLU A 345 3.35 -28.59 56.12
N SER A 346 3.39 -29.88 55.79
CA SER A 346 3.98 -30.91 56.64
C SER A 346 5.47 -30.66 56.87
N GLU A 347 6.19 -30.22 55.85
CA GLU A 347 7.61 -29.85 55.95
C GLU A 347 7.82 -28.66 56.88
N VAL A 348 6.97 -27.63 56.74
CA VAL A 348 7.00 -26.43 57.59
C VAL A 348 6.70 -26.78 59.05
N PHE A 349 5.64 -27.54 59.32
CA PHE A 349 5.22 -27.90 60.68
C PHE A 349 6.19 -28.85 61.39
N ASN A 350 6.78 -29.81 60.67
CA ASN A 350 7.76 -30.72 61.26
C ASN A 350 9.01 -29.96 61.72
N GLN A 351 9.41 -28.95 60.95
CA GLN A 351 10.62 -28.18 61.24
C GLN A 351 10.45 -27.17 62.37
N THR A 352 9.24 -26.59 62.54
CA THR A 352 8.94 -25.74 63.70
C THR A 352 8.85 -26.54 64.99
N ARG A 353 8.17 -27.70 65.00
CA ARG A 353 8.09 -28.58 66.19
C ARG A 353 9.46 -29.09 66.66
N ASN A 354 10.35 -29.43 65.73
CA ASN A 354 11.69 -29.88 66.09
C ASN A 354 12.54 -28.76 66.72
N LYS A 355 12.31 -27.49 66.40
CA LYS A 355 12.96 -26.34 67.07
C LYS A 355 12.44 -26.15 68.49
N ASP A 356 11.12 -26.22 68.69
CA ASP A 356 10.52 -26.04 70.03
C ASP A 356 10.95 -27.16 71.00
N ASN A 357 11.05 -28.41 70.53
CA ASN A 357 11.54 -29.52 71.34
C ASN A 357 13.06 -29.45 71.65
N HIS A 358 13.85 -28.77 70.82
CA HIS A 358 15.29 -28.64 71.04
C HIS A 358 15.65 -27.50 72.02
N ASP A 359 14.80 -26.48 72.15
CA ASP A 359 14.91 -25.46 73.20
C ASP A 359 14.43 -25.97 74.56
N MET A 360 13.44 -26.87 74.61
CA MET A 360 13.01 -27.51 75.87
C MET A 360 14.02 -28.50 76.47
N THR A 361 14.97 -29.01 75.70
CA THR A 361 16.01 -29.95 76.16
C THR A 361 17.31 -29.26 76.58
N LYS A 362 17.38 -27.92 76.54
CA LYS A 362 18.53 -27.12 76.94
C LYS A 362 18.36 -26.32 78.25
N ASN A 363 17.25 -26.49 78.96
CA ASN A 363 17.05 -25.89 80.29
C ASN A 363 17.33 -26.87 81.42
#